data_AF-A0A952A5V1-F1
#
_entry.id   AF-A0A952A5V1-F1
#
_cell.length_a   1.000
_cell.length_b   1.000
_cell.length_c   1.000
_cell.angle_alpha   90.00
_cell.angle_beta   90.00
_cell.angle_gamma   90.00
#
_symmetry.space_group_name_H-M   'P 1'
#
loop_
_entity.id
_entity.type
_entity.pdbx_description
1 polymer ?
#
loop_
_entity_poly.entity_id
_entity_poly.type
_entity_poly.pdbx_seq_one_letter_code
_entity_poly.pdbx_strand_id
1 'polypeptide(L)' 'MARDTTDFSPIEGVDELVSYLAAGCKPKDAWRIGTEHEKFPFYVDGNR' A
#
# COMPACT_ATOMS: atom_id res chain seq x y z
N MET A 1 -5.82 -1.04 14.07
CA MET A 1 -4.81 -2.11 14.17
C MET A 1 -4.87 -2.87 12.87
N ALA A 2 -3.88 -2.70 11.99
CA ALA A 2 -3.77 -3.54 10.81
C ALA A 2 -3.74 -4.99 11.31
N ARG A 3 -4.74 -5.80 10.94
CA ARG A 3 -4.67 -7.23 11.22
C ARG A 3 -3.52 -7.75 10.37
N ASP A 4 -2.44 -8.19 11.01
CA ASP A 4 -1.41 -9.00 10.34
C ASP A 4 -2.06 -10.33 9.95
N THR A 5 -2.68 -10.34 8.76
CA THR A 5 -3.08 -11.56 8.06
C THR A 5 -1.94 -11.93 7.15
N THR A 6 -0.85 -12.44 7.74
CA THR A 6 0.26 -12.97 6.96
C THR A 6 -0.17 -14.30 6.36
N ASP A 7 -0.39 -14.32 5.05
CA ASP A 7 -0.61 -15.54 4.28
C ASP A 7 0.76 -16.16 3.95
N PHE A 8 0.97 -17.39 4.43
CA PHE A 8 2.20 -18.16 4.19
C PHE A 8 2.05 -19.17 3.05
N SER A 9 0.92 -19.15 2.33
CA SER A 9 0.72 -19.99 1.15
C SER A 9 1.86 -19.73 0.15
N PRO A 10 2.61 -20.76 -0.27
CA PRO A 10 3.66 -20.59 -1.25
C PRO A 10 3.11 -20.03 -2.56
N ILE A 11 3.89 -19.19 -3.23
CA ILE A 11 3.57 -18.79 -4.61
C ILE A 11 3.85 -19.99 -5.51
N GLU A 12 2.82 -20.54 -6.13
CA GLU A 12 2.92 -21.72 -7.00
C GLU A 12 3.24 -21.34 -8.46
N GLY A 13 3.04 -20.07 -8.82
CA GLY A 13 3.27 -19.60 -10.18
C GLY A 13 3.22 -18.07 -10.35
N VAL A 14 3.63 -17.61 -11.53
CA VAL A 14 3.63 -16.18 -11.90
C VAL A 14 2.21 -15.65 -12.07
N ASP A 15 1.28 -16.51 -12.48
CA ASP A 15 -0.13 -16.22 -12.65
C ASP A 15 -0.82 -15.76 -11.35
N GLU A 16 -0.37 -16.25 -10.19
CA GLU A 16 -0.87 -15.79 -8.90
C GLU A 16 -0.52 -14.32 -8.65
N LEU A 17 0.72 -13.92 -8.96
CA LEU A 17 1.17 -12.53 -8.85
C LEU A 17 0.41 -11.61 -9.82
N VAL A 18 0.23 -12.07 -11.06
CA VAL A 18 -0.55 -11.35 -12.07
C VAL A 18 -2.00 -11.18 -11.60
N SER A 19 -2.60 -12.23 -11.06
CA SER A 19 -3.98 -12.22 -10.56
C SER A 19 -4.15 -11.25 -9.38
N TYR A 20 -3.19 -11.22 -8.46
CA TYR A 20 -3.19 -10.28 -7.34
C TYR A 20 -3.19 -8.81 -7.79
N LEU A 21 -2.34 -8.45 -8.76
CA LEU A 21 -2.33 -7.09 -9.32
C LEU A 21 -3.61 -6.79 -10.11
N ALA A 22 -4.10 -7.75 -10.89
CA ALA A 22 -5.32 -7.62 -11.69
C ALA A 22 -6.57 -7.37 -10.83
N ALA A 23 -6.62 -7.93 -9.62
CA ALA A 23 -7.68 -7.65 -8.65
C ALA A 23 -7.75 -6.16 -8.25
N GLY A 24 -6.70 -5.38 -8.50
CA GLY A 24 -6.66 -3.94 -8.30
C GLY A 24 -7.46 -3.13 -9.33
N CYS A 25 -7.78 -3.69 -10.49
CA CYS A 25 -8.52 -3.02 -11.57
C CYS A 25 -9.93 -2.59 -11.12
N LYS A 26 -10.31 -1.33 -11.38
CA LYS A 26 -11.59 -0.75 -10.95
C LYS A 26 -12.29 -0.03 -12.10
N PRO A 27 -13.63 -0.08 -12.17
CA PRO A 27 -14.38 0.72 -13.12
C PRO A 27 -14.24 2.22 -12.81
N LYS A 28 -14.50 3.07 -13.80
CA LYS A 28 -14.20 4.51 -13.74
C LYS A 28 -14.90 5.24 -12.59
N ASP A 29 -16.12 4.84 -12.27
CA ASP A 29 -16.92 5.34 -11.14
C ASP A 29 -16.33 4.99 -9.76
N ALA A 30 -15.52 3.92 -9.69
CA ALA A 30 -14.81 3.49 -8.49
C ALA A 30 -13.38 4.08 -8.37
N TRP A 31 -12.93 4.90 -9.33
CA TRP A 31 -11.61 5.54 -9.24
C TRP A 31 -11.54 6.57 -8.11
N ARG A 32 -10.37 6.70 -7.49
CA ARG A 32 -10.09 7.62 -6.38
C ARG A 32 -8.72 8.28 -6.58
N ILE A 33 -8.46 9.37 -5.87
CA ILE A 33 -7.18 10.08 -5.88
C ILE A 33 -6.46 9.78 -4.56
N GLY A 34 -5.24 9.25 -4.65
CA GLY A 34 -4.36 9.05 -3.50
C GLY A 34 -3.28 10.13 -3.47
N THR A 35 -3.00 10.66 -2.28
CA THR A 35 -1.91 11.63 -2.05
C THR A 35 -1.05 11.15 -0.90
N GLU A 36 0.25 11.06 -1.13
CA GLU A 36 1.25 10.76 -0.09
C GLU A 36 2.19 11.96 0.06
N HIS A 37 2.57 12.28 1.30
CA HIS A 37 3.39 13.45 1.61
C HIS A 37 4.41 13.14 2.69
N GLU A 38 5.68 13.14 2.31
CA GLU A 38 6.81 13.10 3.23
C GLU A 38 7.18 14.50 3.71
N LYS A 39 7.64 14.59 4.96
CA LYS A 39 8.05 15.85 5.61
C LYS A 39 9.30 15.59 6.42
N PHE A 40 10.25 16.52 6.37
CA PHE A 40 11.42 16.47 7.23
C PHE A 40 11.11 17.11 8.59
N PRO A 41 11.25 16.39 9.71
CA PRO A 41 11.19 17.00 11.02
C PRO A 41 12.42 17.90 11.24
N PHE A 42 12.22 19.00 11.95
CA PHE A 42 13.31 19.90 12.36
C PHE A 42 13.06 20.39 13.79
N TYR A 43 14.14 20.76 14.47
CA TYR A 43 14.08 21.41 15.77
C TYR A 43 13.91 22.92 15.61
N VAL A 44 13.02 23.51 16.42
CA VAL A 44 12.98 24.96 16.64
C VAL A 44 13.93 25.32 17.78
N ASP A 45 14.40 26.58 17.80
CA ASP A 45 15.31 27.03 18.84
C ASP A 45 14.76 26.74 20.26
N GLY A 46 15.63 26.22 21.13
CA GLY A 46 15.28 25.80 22.49
C GLY A 46 14.67 24.40 22.66
N ASN A 47 14.32 23.69 21.58
CA ASN A 47 13.82 22.30 21.66
C ASN A 47 14.88 21.32 21.17
N ARG A 48 15.50 20.58 22.10
CA ARG A 48 16.38 19.42 21.80
C ARG A 48 15.62 18.12 21.81
#